data_AF-A0A966QR77-F1
#
_entry.id   AF-A0A966QR77-F1
#
_cell.length_a   1.000
_cell.length_b   1.000
_cell.length_c   1.000
_cell.angle_alpha   90.00
_cell.angle_beta   90.00
_cell.angle_gamma   90.00
#
_symmetry.space_group_name_H-M   'P 1'
#
loop_
_entity.id
_entity.type
_entity.pdbx_description
1 polymer ?
#
loop_
_entity_poly.entity_id
_entity_poly.type
_entity_poly.pdbx_seq_one_letter_code
_entity_poly.pdbx_strand_id
1 'polypeptide(L)' 'MSPRSRDLPRRSCLSIPGSSDKMLGKGPGIPADMVFLDLEDAVAPKEKEASRAKVANAIKSQEWGDKVL' A
#
# COMPACT_ATOMS: atom_id res chain seq x y z
N MET A 1 10.15 -8.23 -11.34
CA MET A 1 9.19 -8.88 -10.42
C MET A 1 9.95 -9.92 -9.62
N SER A 2 9.90 -9.85 -8.29
CA SER A 2 10.31 -10.99 -7.46
C SER A 2 9.58 -12.24 -7.93
N PRO A 3 10.18 -13.44 -7.92
CA PRO A 3 9.49 -14.69 -8.24
C PRO A 3 8.17 -14.86 -7.50
N ARG A 4 8.06 -14.27 -6.30
CA ARG A 4 6.81 -14.24 -5.51
C ARG A 4 5.63 -13.64 -6.24
N SER A 5 5.79 -12.63 -7.10
CA SER A 5 4.65 -11.85 -7.59
C SER A 5 3.99 -12.39 -8.86
N ARG A 6 4.59 -13.34 -9.58
CA ARG A 6 4.06 -13.75 -10.90
C ARG A 6 2.86 -14.68 -10.79
N ASP A 7 2.86 -15.55 -9.78
CA ASP A 7 1.86 -16.61 -9.60
C ASP A 7 0.83 -16.29 -8.49
N LEU A 8 0.94 -15.12 -7.85
CA LEU A 8 -0.04 -14.66 -6.88
C LEU A 8 -1.34 -14.20 -7.56
N PRO A 9 -2.51 -14.45 -6.94
CA PRO A 9 -3.80 -14.03 -7.48
C PRO A 9 -3.88 -12.50 -7.59
N ARG A 10 -4.71 -12.01 -8.52
CA ARG A 10 -4.93 -10.56 -8.77
C ARG A 10 -6.42 -10.25 -8.95
N ARG A 11 -7.27 -10.80 -8.09
CA ARG A 11 -8.73 -10.69 -8.22
C ARG A 11 -9.24 -9.38 -7.63
N SER A 12 -8.51 -8.78 -6.69
CA SER A 12 -8.86 -7.53 -6.04
C SER A 12 -7.64 -6.62 -5.87
N CYS A 13 -7.84 -5.32 -6.02
CA CYS A 13 -6.83 -4.29 -5.85
C CYS A 13 -7.33 -3.23 -4.87
N LEU A 14 -6.72 -3.15 -3.69
CA LEU A 14 -7.06 -2.17 -2.68
C LEU A 14 -6.20 -0.92 -2.85
N SER A 15 -6.87 0.22 -3.06
CA SER A 15 -6.29 1.55 -3.01
C SER A 15 -6.19 2.05 -1.58
N ILE A 16 -5.00 2.51 -1.15
CA ILE A 16 -4.81 3.16 0.16
C ILE A 16 -4.10 4.50 -0.03
N PRO A 17 -4.69 5.64 0.37
CA PRO A 17 -4.01 6.94 0.32
C PRO A 17 -2.82 6.98 1.27
N GLY A 18 -1.64 7.32 0.76
CA GLY A 18 -0.40 7.42 1.53
C GLY A 18 -0.38 8.51 2.59
N SER A 19 -1.34 9.45 2.58
CA SER A 19 -1.49 10.48 3.62
C SER A 19 -2.16 9.97 4.89
N SER A 20 -2.90 8.85 4.83
CA SER A 20 -3.75 8.36 5.92
C SER A 20 -3.09 7.26 6.75
N ASP A 21 -2.53 7.61 7.90
CA ASP A 21 -1.90 6.64 8.82
C ASP A 21 -2.88 5.56 9.31
N LYS A 22 -4.15 5.94 9.50
CA LYS A 22 -5.23 5.01 9.89
C LYS A 22 -5.46 3.95 8.82
N MET A 23 -5.48 4.33 7.53
CA MET A 23 -5.73 3.38 6.45
C MET A 23 -4.49 2.54 6.17
N LEU A 24 -3.29 3.15 6.19
CA LEU A 24 -2.02 2.43 6.11
C LEU A 24 -1.93 1.35 7.18
N GLY A 25 -2.22 1.66 8.44
CA GLY A 25 -2.18 0.67 9.53
C GLY A 25 -3.21 -0.46 9.43
N LYS A 26 -4.31 -0.26 8.69
CA LYS A 26 -5.33 -1.30 8.46
C LYS A 26 -5.07 -2.13 7.20
N GLY A 27 -4.36 -1.57 6.23
CA GLY A 27 -4.10 -2.17 4.91
C GLY A 27 -3.67 -3.64 4.95
N PRO A 28 -2.66 -4.00 5.77
CA PRO A 28 -2.16 -5.38 5.83
C PRO A 28 -3.24 -6.41 6.23
N GLY A 29 -4.19 -6.01 7.09
CA GLY A 29 -5.25 -6.88 7.60
C GLY A 29 -6.46 -7.05 6.67
N ILE A 30 -6.53 -6.32 5.56
CA ILE A 30 -7.66 -6.40 4.61
C ILE A 30 -7.40 -7.56 3.63
N PRO A 31 -8.38 -8.44 3.35
CA PRO A 31 -8.23 -9.55 2.42
C PRO A 31 -8.30 -9.10 0.96
N ALA A 32 -7.33 -8.28 0.53
CA ALA A 32 -7.08 -7.95 -0.86
C ALA A 32 -5.87 -8.74 -1.39
N ASP A 33 -5.93 -9.14 -2.65
CA ASP A 33 -4.83 -9.83 -3.33
C ASP A 33 -3.68 -8.85 -3.66
N MET A 34 -4.05 -7.64 -4.10
CA MET A 34 -3.12 -6.55 -4.39
C MET A 34 -3.46 -5.33 -3.54
N VAL A 35 -2.44 -4.60 -3.14
CA VAL A 35 -2.57 -3.31 -2.47
C VAL A 35 -1.65 -2.34 -3.17
N PHE A 36 -2.17 -1.16 -3.55
CA PHE A 36 -1.30 -0.07 -3.97
C PHE A 36 -1.44 1.10 -3.00
N LEU A 37 -0.28 1.64 -2.61
CA LEU A 37 -0.19 2.78 -1.71
C LEU A 37 -0.09 4.05 -2.56
N ASP A 38 -1.17 4.81 -2.59
CA ASP A 38 -1.35 5.92 -3.50
C ASP A 38 -0.60 7.18 -3.03
N LEU A 39 0.13 7.81 -3.94
CA LEU A 39 0.81 9.09 -3.77
C LEU A 39 0.31 10.15 -4.74
N GLU A 40 -0.71 9.80 -5.54
CA GLU A 40 -1.20 10.56 -6.67
C GLU A 40 -2.53 11.24 -6.34
N ASP A 41 -3.64 10.84 -6.94
CA ASP A 41 -4.93 11.55 -6.85
C ASP A 41 -5.58 11.49 -5.46
N ALA A 42 -5.34 10.45 -4.66
CA ALA A 42 -5.89 10.39 -3.31
C ALA A 42 -5.08 11.19 -2.27
N VAL A 43 -4.02 11.91 -2.68
CA VAL A 43 -3.14 12.69 -1.80
C VAL A 43 -3.11 14.15 -2.21
N ALA A 44 -3.49 15.03 -1.28
CA ALA A 44 -3.43 16.47 -1.49
C ALA A 44 -2.00 16.93 -1.87
N PRO A 45 -1.83 17.90 -2.77
CA PRO A 45 -0.49 18.31 -3.26
C PRO A 45 0.50 18.65 -2.13
N LYS A 46 0.03 19.31 -1.07
CA LYS A 46 0.84 19.70 0.10
C LYS A 46 1.29 18.50 0.95
N GLU A 47 0.60 17.37 0.87
CA GLU A 47 0.89 16.18 1.67
C GLU A 47 1.80 15.18 0.94
N LYS A 48 2.02 15.33 -0.38
CA LYS A 48 2.76 14.33 -1.19
C LYS A 48 4.15 14.01 -0.64
N GLU A 49 4.87 15.00 -0.14
CA GLU A 49 6.21 14.80 0.43
C GLU A 49 6.17 13.99 1.73
N ALA A 50 5.30 14.38 2.67
CA ALA A 50 5.12 13.65 3.92
C ALA A 50 4.57 12.22 3.69
N SER A 51 3.62 12.07 2.76
CA SER A 51 3.03 10.77 2.38
C SER A 51 4.07 9.80 1.86
N ARG A 52 5.09 10.27 1.12
CA ARG A 52 6.18 9.40 0.63
C ARG A 52 6.93 8.75 1.79
N ALA A 53 7.23 9.51 2.84
CA ALA A 53 7.90 8.99 4.03
C ALA A 53 7.01 7.99 4.80
N LYS A 54 5.71 8.29 4.93
CA LYS A 54 4.72 7.40 5.56
C LYS A 54 4.61 6.07 4.83
N VAL A 55 4.47 6.10 3.50
CA VAL A 55 4.40 4.90 2.64
C VAL A 55 5.67 4.06 2.76
N ALA A 56 6.84 4.69 2.68
CA ALA A 56 8.11 3.98 2.83
C ALA A 56 8.24 3.32 4.21
N ASN A 57 7.77 3.98 5.27
CA ASN A 57 7.73 3.40 6.62
C ASN A 57 6.74 2.23 6.69
N ALA A 58 5.54 2.37 6.13
CA ALA A 58 4.52 1.31 6.12
C ALA A 58 5.01 0.04 5.40
N ILE A 59 5.73 0.18 4.28
CA ILE A 59 6.31 -0.96 3.56
C ILE A 59 7.39 -1.67 4.40
N LYS A 60 8.19 -0.92 5.15
CA LYS A 60 9.31 -1.47 5.94
C LYS A 60 8.91 -2.05 7.29
N SER A 61 7.86 -1.51 7.91
CA SER A 61 7.50 -1.78 9.31
C SER A 61 6.29 -2.67 9.50
N GLN A 62 5.50 -2.91 8.44
CA GLN A 62 4.27 -3.69 8.52
C GLN A 62 4.37 -5.01 7.76
N GLU A 63 3.65 -6.02 8.24
CA GLU A 63 3.62 -7.37 7.66
C GLU A 63 2.55 -7.49 6.57
N TRP A 64 2.96 -7.33 5.31
CA TRP A 64 2.04 -7.37 4.16
C TRP A 64 1.72 -8.77 3.64
N GLY A 65 2.42 -9.80 4.14
CA GLY A 65 2.21 -11.20 3.76
C GLY A 65 2.40 -11.46 2.25
N ASP A 66 1.56 -12.31 1.68
CA ASP A 66 1.61 -12.71 0.27
C ASP A 66 0.84 -11.77 -0.67
N LYS A 67 0.70 -10.48 -0.29
CA LYS A 67 0.06 -9.49 -1.15
C LYS A 67 1.02 -8.98 -2.21
N VAL A 68 0.48 -8.64 -3.38
CA VAL A 68 1.23 -7.86 -4.38
C VAL A 68 1.17 -6.39 -3.98
N LEU A 69 2.34 -5.76 -3.81
CA LEU A 69 2.53 -4.33 -3.53
C LEU A 69 3.12 -3.59 -4.73
#